data_AF-A0A251W8S0-F1
#
_entry.id   AF-A0A251W8S0-F1
#
_cell.length_a   1.000
_cell.length_b   1.000
_cell.length_c   1.000
_cell.angle_alpha   90.00
_cell.angle_beta   90.00
_cell.angle_gamma   90.00
#
_symmetry.space_group_name_H-M   'P 1'
#
loop_
_entity.id
_entity.type
_entity.pdbx_description
1 polymer ?
#
loop_
_entity_poly.entity_id
_entity_poly.type
_entity_poly.pdbx_seq_one_letter_code
_entity_poly.pdbx_strand_id
1 'polypeptide(L)'
;MTPEDLSHIEDAVGVALPPGYKALQLAYPSEIPPIARGYELLHHPFHVLNENRSVRDGTLSGMAWPQSYFVIGQDGAGNYYCIDSALEEPSVLFFDHADRSFREEAPSLSAWVNQVVQFHNEAQPAVQPDVFAAASRRQKRGLA
;
A
#
# COMPACT_ATOMS: atom_id res chain seq x y z
N MET A 1 7.33 -9.46 6.91
CA MET A 1 8.73 -9.05 6.66
C MET A 1 9.54 -9.26 7.93
N THR A 2 10.81 -9.63 7.85
CA THR A 2 11.72 -9.80 8.99
C THR A 2 12.85 -8.75 8.99
N PRO A 3 13.64 -8.62 10.08
CA PRO A 3 14.82 -7.77 10.08
C PRO A 3 15.85 -8.15 9.01
N GLU A 4 16.01 -9.46 8.75
CA GLU A 4 16.91 -9.98 7.72
C GLU A 4 16.43 -9.60 6.31
N ASP A 5 15.11 -9.65 6.06
CA ASP A 5 14.53 -9.16 4.81
C ASP A 5 14.85 -7.68 4.59
N LEU A 6 14.68 -6.85 5.63
CA LEU A 6 14.94 -5.41 5.55
C LEU A 6 16.42 -5.11 5.30
N SER A 7 17.33 -5.79 6.01
CA SER A 7 18.77 -5.66 5.77
C SER A 7 19.13 -6.07 4.35
N HIS A 8 18.55 -7.16 3.85
CA HIS A 8 18.79 -7.60 2.47
C HIS A 8 18.30 -6.58 1.44
N ILE A 9 17.15 -5.94 1.68
CA ILE A 9 16.61 -4.89 0.82
C ILE A 9 17.52 -3.65 0.84
N GLU A 10 17.95 -3.20 2.02
CA GLU A 10 18.88 -2.07 2.20
C GLU A 10 20.16 -2.30 1.39
N ASP A 11 20.78 -3.48 1.53
CA ASP A 11 22.00 -3.85 0.81
C ASP A 11 21.79 -3.94 -0.71
N ALA A 12 20.68 -4.54 -1.14
CA ALA A 12 20.42 -4.79 -2.56
C ALA A 12 20.01 -3.54 -3.33
N VAL A 13 19.39 -2.56 -2.67
CA VAL A 13 18.97 -1.28 -3.27
C VAL A 13 20.03 -0.19 -3.04
N GLY A 14 20.90 -0.37 -2.05
CA GLY A 14 21.95 0.60 -1.69
C GLY A 14 21.39 1.83 -0.98
N VAL A 15 20.48 1.62 -0.03
CA VAL A 15 19.87 2.66 0.81
C VAL A 15 19.81 2.24 2.27
N ALA A 16 19.79 3.20 3.19
CA ALA A 16 19.44 2.95 4.58
C ALA A 16 17.96 3.32 4.78
N LEU A 17 17.14 2.39 5.24
CA LEU A 17 15.71 2.62 5.44
C LEU A 17 15.47 3.45 6.72
N PRO A 18 14.56 4.44 6.67
CA PRO A 18 14.19 5.20 7.85
C PRO A 18 13.70 4.30 8.98
N PRO A 19 14.06 4.57 10.25
CA PRO A 19 13.64 3.75 11.39
C PRO A 19 12.12 3.58 11.46
N GLY A 20 11.35 4.63 11.15
CA GLY A 20 9.89 4.59 11.12
C GLY A 20 9.33 3.60 10.09
N TYR A 21 9.94 3.51 8.90
CA TYR A 21 9.53 2.54 7.88
C TYR A 21 9.88 1.11 8.28
N LYS A 22 11.07 0.89 8.86
CA LYS A 22 11.45 -0.43 9.38
C LYS A 22 10.52 -0.90 10.49
N ALA A 23 10.22 -0.02 11.45
CA ALA A 23 9.26 -0.32 12.52
C ALA A 23 7.87 -0.66 11.96
N LEU A 24 7.39 0.11 10.98
CA LEU A 24 6.13 -0.15 10.29
C LEU A 24 6.12 -1.53 9.62
N GLN A 25 7.19 -1.92 8.93
CA GLN A 25 7.27 -3.21 8.27
C GLN A 25 7.39 -4.39 9.24
N LEU A 26 8.09 -4.22 10.37
CA LEU A 26 8.22 -5.27 11.38
C LEU A 26 6.94 -5.45 12.20
N ALA A 27 6.20 -4.37 12.43
CA ALA A 27 4.91 -4.35 13.12
C ALA A 27 3.80 -3.96 12.16
N TYR A 28 3.67 -4.72 11.07
CA TYR A 28 2.77 -4.37 9.97
C TYR A 28 1.31 -4.23 10.44
N PRO A 29 0.63 -3.10 10.16
CA PRO A 29 -0.71 -2.83 10.68
C PRO A 29 -1.72 -3.90 10.26
N SER A 30 -2.42 -4.46 11.23
CA SER A 30 -3.42 -5.52 11.02
C SER A 30 -4.66 -5.01 10.28
N GLU A 31 -4.92 -3.71 10.40
CA GLU A 31 -6.00 -2.94 9.82
C GLU A 31 -5.84 -2.77 8.31
N ILE A 32 -4.62 -2.93 7.78
CA ILE A 32 -4.38 -2.88 6.34
C ILE A 32 -4.86 -4.20 5.71
N PRO A 33 -5.84 -4.15 4.80
CA PRO A 33 -6.42 -5.35 4.20
C PRO A 33 -5.38 -6.05 3.32
N PRO A 34 -5.52 -7.37 3.09
CA PRO A 34 -4.56 -8.13 2.28
C PRO A 34 -4.30 -7.57 0.89
N ILE A 35 -5.32 -6.96 0.25
CA ILE A 35 -5.17 -6.37 -1.09
C ILE A 35 -4.14 -5.23 -1.09
N ALA A 36 -4.20 -4.32 -0.11
CA ALA A 36 -3.28 -3.19 -0.02
C ALA A 36 -1.83 -3.59 0.19
N ARG A 37 -1.58 -4.79 0.74
CA ARG A 37 -0.23 -5.33 1.00
C ARG A 37 0.55 -5.63 -0.27
N GLY A 38 -0.13 -5.70 -1.42
CA GLY A 38 0.45 -5.88 -2.75
C GLY A 38 0.43 -4.62 -3.61
N TYR A 39 -0.17 -3.54 -3.12
CA TYR A 39 -0.36 -2.29 -3.86
C TYR A 39 0.03 -1.09 -3.00
N GLU A 40 -0.92 -0.45 -2.32
CA GLU A 40 -0.77 0.87 -1.71
C GLU A 40 0.26 0.92 -0.56
N LEU A 41 0.50 -0.21 0.11
CA LEU A 41 1.62 -0.37 1.03
C LEU A 41 2.21 -1.77 0.90
N LEU A 42 3.34 -1.90 0.22
CA LEU A 42 3.98 -3.18 -0.02
C LEU A 42 4.52 -3.79 1.27
N HIS A 43 4.20 -5.07 1.51
CA HIS A 43 4.71 -5.82 2.67
C HIS A 43 5.54 -7.06 2.32
N HIS A 44 5.50 -7.49 1.06
CA HIS A 44 6.24 -8.68 0.63
C HIS A 44 7.66 -8.28 0.15
N PRO A 45 8.75 -8.86 0.70
CA PRO A 45 10.11 -8.42 0.41
C PRO A 45 10.47 -8.51 -1.07
N PHE A 46 10.00 -9.56 -1.76
CA PHE A 46 10.20 -9.68 -3.21
C PHE A 46 9.59 -8.52 -4.00
N HIS A 47 8.37 -8.06 -3.65
CA HIS A 47 7.74 -6.94 -4.35
C HIS A 47 8.47 -5.63 -4.08
N VAL A 48 8.79 -5.36 -2.81
CA VAL A 48 9.54 -4.15 -2.43
C VAL A 48 10.88 -4.07 -3.18
N LEU A 49 11.62 -5.18 -3.24
CA LEU A 49 12.90 -5.24 -3.95
C LEU A 49 12.73 -5.09 -5.47
N ASN A 50 11.73 -5.76 -6.06
CA ASN A 50 11.48 -5.70 -7.49
C ASN A 50 11.12 -4.29 -7.96
N GLU A 51 10.19 -3.63 -7.27
CA GLU A 51 9.79 -2.27 -7.62
C GLU A 51 10.94 -1.28 -7.45
N ASN A 52 11.71 -1.38 -6.36
CA ASN A 52 12.85 -0.50 -6.15
C ASN A 52 13.96 -0.71 -7.18
N ARG A 53 14.20 -1.93 -7.67
CA ARG A 53 15.14 -2.16 -8.77
C ARG A 53 14.65 -1.57 -10.09
N SER A 54 13.37 -1.78 -10.40
CA SER A 54 12.73 -1.27 -11.60
C SER A 54 12.82 0.26 -11.72
N VAL A 55 12.55 1.00 -10.64
CA VAL A 55 12.66 2.47 -10.70
C VAL A 55 14.11 2.97 -10.78
N ARG A 56 15.10 2.14 -10.43
CA ARG A 56 16.53 2.49 -10.56
C ARG A 56 17.04 2.30 -11.99
N ASP A 57 16.55 1.26 -12.68
CA ASP A 57 16.87 1.08 -14.10
C ASP A 57 16.07 2.06 -14.99
N GLY A 58 14.93 2.56 -14.52
CA GLY A 58 14.12 3.56 -15.19
C GLY A 58 13.27 3.02 -16.35
N THR A 59 13.21 1.70 -16.52
CA THR A 59 12.56 1.02 -17.64
C THR A 59 11.05 1.21 -17.61
N LEU A 60 10.44 1.11 -16.42
CA LEU A 60 8.99 1.25 -16.27
C LEU A 60 8.55 2.70 -16.05
N SER A 61 9.31 3.47 -15.28
CA SER A 61 9.04 4.89 -14.99
C SER A 61 9.42 5.84 -16.14
N GLY A 62 10.16 5.35 -17.15
CA GLY A 62 10.71 6.17 -18.22
C GLY A 62 11.83 7.12 -17.78
N MET A 63 12.29 7.00 -16.53
CA MET A 63 13.43 7.70 -15.97
C MET A 63 13.98 6.98 -14.74
N ALA A 64 15.30 6.98 -14.57
CA ALA A 64 15.92 6.52 -13.34
C ALA A 64 15.58 7.49 -12.20
N TRP A 65 15.12 6.96 -11.07
CA TRP A 65 14.78 7.74 -9.89
C TRP A 65 16.02 8.16 -9.08
N PRO A 66 15.93 9.23 -8.25
CA PRO A 66 16.97 9.56 -7.29
C PRO A 66 17.33 8.38 -6.39
N GLN A 67 18.61 8.22 -6.07
CA GLN A 67 19.11 7.06 -5.31
C GLN A 67 18.45 6.92 -3.94
N SER A 68 18.09 8.02 -3.29
CA SER A 68 17.47 8.01 -1.96
C SER A 68 15.96 7.75 -2.00
N TYR A 69 15.30 7.80 -3.16
CA TYR A 69 13.85 7.65 -3.24
C TYR A 69 13.46 6.18 -3.25
N PHE A 70 12.74 5.74 -2.24
CA PHE A 70 12.45 4.33 -1.99
C PHE A 70 10.96 4.05 -2.14
N VAL A 71 10.60 3.15 -3.05
CA VAL A 71 9.20 2.75 -3.31
C VAL A 71 8.65 1.97 -2.11
N ILE A 72 7.49 2.40 -1.63
CA ILE A 72 6.75 1.76 -0.54
C ILE A 72 5.39 1.22 -1.00
N GLY A 73 4.90 1.62 -2.18
CA GLY A 73 3.57 1.28 -2.67
C GLY A 73 3.38 1.60 -4.15
N GLN A 74 2.26 1.18 -4.71
CA GLN A 74 1.78 1.54 -6.04
C GLN A 74 0.24 1.50 -6.12
N ASP A 75 -0.34 2.05 -7.19
CA ASP A 75 -1.78 2.05 -7.43
C ASP A 75 -2.26 1.03 -8.47
N GLY A 76 -1.35 0.22 -9.04
CA GLY A 76 -1.66 -0.75 -10.10
C GLY A 76 -1.82 -0.14 -11.49
N ALA A 77 -1.65 1.17 -11.65
CA ALA A 77 -1.74 1.90 -12.91
C ALA A 77 -0.40 2.51 -13.35
N GLY A 78 0.71 2.05 -12.75
CA GLY A 78 2.06 2.54 -13.03
C GLY A 78 2.49 3.73 -12.17
N ASN A 79 1.64 4.20 -11.25
CA ASN A 79 2.02 5.21 -10.27
C ASN A 79 2.54 4.55 -8.99
N TYR A 80 3.37 5.30 -8.27
CA TYR A 80 4.10 4.77 -7.13
C TYR A 80 4.02 5.69 -5.93
N TYR A 81 3.95 5.09 -4.75
CA TYR A 81 4.14 5.77 -3.47
C TYR A 81 5.56 5.52 -2.99
N CYS A 82 6.27 6.56 -2.56
CA CYS A 82 7.67 6.45 -2.15
C CYS A 82 8.02 7.41 -1.02
N ILE A 83 9.19 7.21 -0.42
CA ILE A 83 9.76 8.06 0.62
C ILE A 83 11.19 8.44 0.25
N ASP A 84 11.67 9.58 0.75
CA ASP A 84 13.10 9.90 0.70
C ASP A 84 13.81 9.25 1.88
N SER A 85 14.54 8.16 1.62
CA SER A 85 15.28 7.40 2.64
C SER A 85 16.45 8.17 3.26
N ALA A 86 16.86 9.30 2.68
CA ALA A 86 17.86 10.18 3.28
C ALA A 86 17.29 10.99 4.47
N LEU A 87 15.97 11.01 4.64
CA LEU A 87 15.30 11.69 5.75
C LEU A 87 14.91 10.70 6.85
N GLU A 88 15.07 11.11 8.10
CA GLU A 88 14.67 10.31 9.26
C GLU A 88 13.14 10.18 9.38
N GLU A 89 12.43 11.28 9.10
CA GLU A 89 10.97 11.36 9.10
C GLU A 89 10.48 11.87 7.73
N PRO A 90 10.45 10.99 6.70
CA PRO A 90 10.04 11.39 5.37
C PRO A 90 8.52 11.58 5.26
N SER A 91 8.11 12.54 4.43
CA SER A 91 6.78 12.54 3.83
C SER A 91 6.65 11.42 2.79
N VAL A 92 5.42 11.01 2.49
CA VAL A 92 5.13 10.08 1.39
C VAL A 92 4.88 10.89 0.14
N LEU A 93 5.62 10.56 -0.91
CA LEU A 93 5.50 11.16 -2.23
C LEU A 93 4.75 10.22 -3.17
N PHE A 94 3.91 10.79 -4.02
CA PHE A 94 3.32 10.15 -5.18
C PHE A 94 4.13 10.48 -6.42
N PHE A 95 4.58 9.44 -7.13
CA PHE A 95 5.12 9.56 -8.47
C PHE A 95 4.02 9.30 -9.49
N ASP A 96 3.78 10.28 -10.36
CA ASP A 96 2.84 10.19 -11.46
C ASP A 96 3.58 9.80 -12.75
N HIS A 97 3.27 8.64 -13.32
CA HIS A 97 3.99 8.16 -14.50
C HIS A 97 3.69 8.97 -15.77
N ALA A 98 2.56 9.68 -15.81
CA ALA A 98 2.15 10.42 -16.99
C ALA A 98 2.98 11.69 -17.16
N ASP A 99 3.21 12.43 -16.08
CA ASP A 99 4.02 13.65 -16.09
C ASP A 99 5.45 13.47 -15.55
N ARG A 100 5.74 12.30 -14.97
CA ARG A 100 7.03 11.90 -14.38
C ARG A 100 7.48 12.83 -13.26
N SER A 101 6.54 13.30 -12.46
CA SER A 101 6.79 14.19 -11.33
C SER A 101 6.53 13.50 -9.99
N PHE A 102 7.15 14.05 -8.95
CA PHE A 102 6.90 13.68 -7.57
C PHE A 102 6.12 14.80 -6.90
N ARG A 103 5.05 14.44 -6.19
CA ARG A 103 4.27 15.35 -5.35
C ARG A 103 4.07 14.74 -3.98
N GLU A 104 3.89 15.57 -2.96
CA GLU A 104 3.54 15.06 -1.63
C GLU A 104 2.13 14.47 -1.65
N GLU A 105 1.99 13.24 -1.14
CA GLU A 105 0.72 12.53 -0.96
C GLU A 105 0.27 12.55 0.51
N ALA A 106 1.23 12.37 1.42
CA ALA A 106 0.99 12.46 2.84
C ALA A 106 2.19 13.06 3.57
N PRO A 107 1.97 13.85 4.63
CA PRO A 107 3.05 14.52 5.35
C PRO A 107 3.93 13.56 6.17
N SER A 108 3.53 12.30 6.33
CA SER A 108 4.28 11.28 7.07
C SER A 108 3.81 9.85 6.72
N LEU A 109 4.62 8.86 7.08
CA LEU A 109 4.23 7.44 6.99
C LEU A 109 2.97 7.11 7.80
N SER A 110 2.79 7.70 8.97
CA SER A 110 1.59 7.45 9.80
C SER A 110 0.33 8.05 9.18
N ALA A 111 0.42 9.24 8.58
CA ALA A 111 -0.67 9.83 7.83
C ALA A 111 -1.05 8.97 6.61
N TRP A 112 -0.05 8.45 5.89
CA TRP A 112 -0.28 7.55 4.75
C TRP A 112 -0.99 6.26 5.17
N VAL A 113 -0.52 5.57 6.22
CA VAL A 113 -1.17 4.35 6.74
C VAL A 113 -2.63 4.60 7.07
N ASN A 114 -2.96 5.73 7.71
CA ASN A 114 -4.33 6.10 8.03
C ASN A 114 -5.17 6.30 6.76
N GLN A 115 -4.64 6.93 5.72
CA GLN A 115 -5.33 7.10 4.44
C GLN A 115 -5.63 5.75 3.77
N VAL A 116 -4.65 4.84 3.72
CA VAL A 116 -4.83 3.48 3.17
C VAL A 116 -5.93 2.73 3.91
N VAL A 117 -5.92 2.77 5.24
CA VAL A 117 -6.96 2.13 6.07
C VAL A 117 -8.34 2.75 5.81
N GLN A 118 -8.44 4.09 5.76
CA GLN A 118 -9.69 4.78 5.48
C GLN A 118 -10.26 4.43 4.10
N PHE A 119 -9.41 4.49 3.06
CA PHE A 119 -9.79 4.18 1.69
C PHE A 119 -10.44 2.80 1.59
N HIS A 120 -9.86 1.78 2.22
CA HIS A 120 -10.41 0.43 2.18
C HIS A 120 -11.60 0.20 3.10
N ASN A 121 -11.74 0.97 4.18
CA ASN A 121 -12.94 0.92 5.02
C ASN A 121 -14.15 1.55 4.31
N GLU A 122 -13.95 2.63 3.54
CA GLU A 122 -15.01 3.30 2.78
C GLU A 122 -15.39 2.54 1.49
N ALA A 123 -14.42 1.87 0.87
CA ALA A 123 -14.64 1.07 -0.33
C ALA A 123 -15.40 -0.25 -0.08
N GLN A 124 -15.61 -0.63 1.19
CA GLN A 124 -16.51 -1.73 1.54
C GLN A 124 -17.96 -1.19 1.52
N PRO A 125 -18.82 -1.52 0.55
CA PRO A 125 -20.23 -1.22 0.71
C PRO A 125 -20.70 -1.92 1.99
N ALA A 126 -21.44 -1.20 2.84
CA ALA A 126 -22.11 -1.78 3.99
C ALA A 126 -22.81 -3.07 3.52
N VAL A 127 -22.38 -4.22 4.05
CA VAL A 127 -23.07 -5.48 3.83
C VAL A 127 -24.49 -5.28 4.35
N GLN A 128 -25.45 -5.07 3.44
CA GLN A 128 -26.85 -5.07 3.82
C GLN A 128 -27.16 -6.50 4.31
N PRO A 129 -27.60 -6.69 5.57
CA PRO A 129 -27.96 -8.03 6.02
C PRO A 129 -29.12 -8.54 5.15
N ASP A 130 -28.92 -9.73 4.61
CA ASP A 130 -29.81 -10.45 3.71
C ASP A 130 -31.30 -10.26 4.04
N VAL A 131 -32.03 -9.65 3.11
CA VAL A 131 -33.49 -9.60 3.12
C VAL A 131 -34.05 -10.90 2.54
N PHE A 132 -33.70 -12.05 3.11
CA PHE A 132 -34.31 -13.35 2.79
C PHE A 132 -34.62 -14.16 4.04
N ALA A 133 -35.49 -13.61 4.89
CA ALA A 133 -36.19 -14.37 5.94
C ALA A 133 -37.67 -13.95 6.02
N ALA A 134 -38.41 -14.02 4.92
CA ALA A 134 -39.87 -13.88 4.95
C ALA A 134 -40.56 -14.68 3.82
N ALA A 135 -40.23 -15.96 3.69
CA ALA A 135 -41.05 -16.91 2.91
C ALA A 135 -41.31 -18.17 3.75
N SER A 136 -41.95 -18.01 4.90
CA SER A 136 -42.60 -19.11 5.61
C SER A 136 -43.64 -18.56 6.56
N ARG A 137 -44.86 -18.38 6.05
CA ARG A 137 -46.16 -18.50 6.73
C ARG A 137 -47.25 -17.82 5.89
N ARG A 138 -47.85 -18.56 4.95
CA ARG A 138 -49.27 -18.43 4.58
C ARG A 138 -49.69 -19.56 3.65
N GLN A 139 -50.03 -20.70 4.22
CA GLN A 139 -51.03 -21.57 3.62
C GLN A 139 -51.79 -22.33 4.71
N LYS A 140 -52.63 -21.60 5.43
CA LYS A 140 -53.84 -22.14 6.08
C LYS A 140 -54.94 -21.10 6.00
N ARG A 141 -56.00 -21.45 5.25
CA ARG A 141 -57.35 -20.87 5.07
C ARG A 141 -57.66 -20.78 3.55
N GLY A 142 -58.66 -21.45 2.99
CA GLY A 142 -59.75 -22.20 3.63
C GLY A 142 -60.66 -22.95 2.63
N LEU A 143 -61.52 -23.79 3.23
CA LEU A 143 -62.88 -24.17 2.86
C LEU A 143 -63.21 -24.61 1.42
N ALA A 144 -63.49 -25.91 1.26
CA ALA A 144 -64.86 -26.44 1.08
C ALA A 144 -64.90 -27.88 1.62
#